data_AF-A0A2A8S953-F1
#
_entry.id   AF-A0A2A8S953-F1
#
_cell.length_a   1.000
_cell.length_b   1.000
_cell.length_c   1.000
_cell.angle_alpha   90.00
_cell.angle_beta   90.00
_cell.angle_gamma   90.00
#
_symmetry.space_group_name_H-M   'P 1'
#
loop_
_entity.id
_entity.type
_entity.pdbx_description
1 polymer ?
#
loop_
_entity_poly.entity_id
_entity_poly.type
_entity_poly.pdbx_seq_one_letter_code
_entity_poly.pdbx_strand_id
1 'polypeptide(L)' 'MWVCTTHMKETLLFLETPHVSKASFQIKCSLCNNLATAKVYYTHRTYHFTKKQFMDSLSKSPSKKSG' A
#
# COMPACT_ATOMS: atom_id res chain seq x y z
N MET A 1 -1.82 -0.84 -6.32
CA MET A 1 -2.44 -0.94 -4.98
C MET A 1 -3.05 0.41 -4.61
N TRP A 2 -4.20 0.43 -3.93
CA TRP A 2 -4.77 1.66 -3.40
C TRP A 2 -4.36 1.83 -1.94
N VAL A 3 -3.79 2.98 -1.58
CA VAL A 3 -3.13 3.17 -0.28
C VAL A 3 -3.64 4.47 0.36
N CYS A 4 -3.93 4.42 1.66
CA CYS A 4 -4.26 5.61 2.44
C CYS A 4 -2.98 6.31 2.91
N THR A 5 -3.11 7.53 3.44
CA THR A 5 -1.98 8.32 3.93
C THR A 5 -1.12 7.58 4.97
N THR A 6 -1.76 6.83 5.88
CA THR A 6 -1.06 6.07 6.94
C THR A 6 -0.14 5.01 6.36
N HIS A 7 -0.65 4.19 5.43
CA HIS A 7 0.13 3.09 4.84
C HIS A 7 1.03 3.53 3.69
N MET A 8 0.97 4.80 3.26
CA MET A 8 1.78 5.31 2.15
C MET A 8 3.28 5.23 2.48
N LYS A 9 3.67 5.63 3.69
CA LYS A 9 5.08 5.60 4.13
C LYS A 9 5.64 4.18 4.13
N GLU A 10 4.91 3.26 4.74
CA GLU A 10 5.29 1.84 4.77
C GLU A 10 5.36 1.28 3.36
N THR A 11 4.34 1.58 2.53
CA THR A 11 4.33 1.13 1.15
C THR A 11 5.57 1.63 0.41
N LEU A 12 5.88 2.92 0.42
CA LEU A 12 7.04 3.47 -0.29
C LEU A 12 8.39 2.88 0.17
N LEU A 13 8.54 2.51 1.44
CA LEU A 13 9.78 1.90 1.93
C LEU A 13 10.05 0.52 1.31
N PHE A 14 9.00 -0.21 0.92
CA PHE A 14 9.14 -1.55 0.33
C PHE A 14 9.21 -1.54 -1.20
N LEU A 15 9.04 -0.38 -1.85
CA LEU A 15 9.05 -0.28 -3.30
C LEU A 15 10.25 0.59 -3.72
N GLU A 16 11.17 0.05 -4.51
CA GLU A 16 12.36 0.79 -4.96
C GLU A 16 12.03 1.96 -5.89
N THR A 17 11.15 1.76 -6.87
CA THR A 17 10.76 2.79 -7.85
C THR A 17 9.23 2.83 -8.09
N PRO A 18 8.45 3.23 -7.07
CA PRO A 18 7.00 3.26 -7.19
C PRO A 18 6.52 4.48 -7.97
N HIS A 19 5.55 4.25 -8.86
CA HIS A 19 4.75 5.30 -9.44
C HIS A 19 3.51 5.54 -8.59
N VAL A 20 3.18 6.82 -8.44
CA VAL A 20 2.07 7.27 -7.63
C VAL A 20 1.13 8.09 -8.50
N SER A 21 -0.16 7.76 -8.48
CA SER A 21 -1.21 8.60 -9.06
C SER A 21 -2.27 8.88 -8.00
N LYS A 22 -2.99 10.00 -8.12
CA LYS A 22 -4.01 10.41 -7.15
C LYS A 22 -5.18 9.42 -7.18
N ALA A 23 -5.72 9.10 -5.99
CA ALA A 23 -6.92 8.27 -5.92
C ALA A 23 -8.17 9.02 -6.40
N SER A 24 -9.02 8.28 -7.12
CA SER A 24 -10.39 8.70 -7.41
C SER A 24 -11.24 8.72 -6.13
N PHE A 25 -12.40 9.38 -6.20
CA PHE A 25 -13.29 9.55 -5.05
C PHE A 25 -13.75 8.20 -4.47
N GLN A 26 -13.81 8.11 -3.13
CA GLN A 26 -14.30 6.95 -2.35
C GLN A 26 -13.58 5.60 -2.57
N ILE A 27 -12.38 5.59 -3.13
CA ILE A 27 -11.58 4.37 -3.23
C ILE A 27 -11.12 3.93 -1.83
N LYS A 28 -11.25 2.64 -1.50
CA LYS A 28 -10.75 2.07 -0.24
C LYS A 28 -9.30 1.61 -0.36
N CYS A 29 -8.55 1.81 0.72
CA CYS A 29 -7.21 1.29 0.91
C CYS A 29 -7.24 -0.23 0.92
N SER A 30 -6.35 -0.84 0.15
CA SER A 30 -6.22 -2.29 0.02
C SER A 30 -5.74 -3.00 1.29
N LEU A 31 -5.35 -2.25 2.33
CA LEU A 31 -4.68 -2.76 3.54
C LEU A 31 -5.52 -2.62 4.81
N CYS A 32 -6.39 -1.60 4.89
CA CYS A 32 -7.12 -1.28 6.12
C CYS A 32 -8.54 -0.76 5.90
N ASN A 33 -9.08 -0.83 4.67
CA ASN A 33 -10.40 -0.33 4.29
C ASN A 33 -10.67 1.19 4.51
N ASN A 34 -9.72 1.96 5.06
CA ASN A 34 -9.79 3.43 5.10
C ASN A 34 -9.80 4.06 3.71
N LEU A 35 -10.11 5.36 3.60
CA LEU A 35 -10.07 6.07 2.33
C LEU A 35 -8.64 6.09 1.76
N ALA A 36 -8.47 5.60 0.53
CA ALA A 36 -7.22 5.68 -0.20
C ALA A 36 -7.00 7.10 -0.73
N THR A 37 -5.75 7.55 -0.72
CA THR A 37 -5.34 8.85 -1.24
C THR A 37 -4.51 8.72 -2.52
N ALA A 38 -3.91 7.55 -2.75
CA ALA A 38 -3.11 7.29 -3.95
C ALA A 38 -3.24 5.86 -4.48
N LYS A 39 -3.02 5.71 -5.78
CA LYS A 39 -2.66 4.45 -6.45
C LYS A 39 -1.15 4.35 -6.49
N VAL A 40 -0.60 3.29 -5.93
CA VAL A 40 0.82 2.95 -6.01
C VAL A 40 1.00 1.77 -6.95
N TYR A 41 1.84 1.89 -7.98
CA TYR A 41 2.07 0.84 -8.99
C TYR A 41 3.50 0.93 -9.55
N TYR A 42 3.97 -0.15 -10.18
CA TYR A 42 5.27 -0.18 -10.86
C TYR A 42 5.08 0.03 -12.37
N THR A 43 5.97 0.79 -13.02
CA THR A 43 6.02 0.92 -14.49
C THR A 43 6.67 -0.30 -15.12
N HIS A 44 7.78 -0.75 -14.55
CA HIS A 44 8.44 -1.98 -14.99
C HIS A 44 7.69 -3.16 -14.39
N ARG A 45 7.11 -3.95 -15.29
CA ARG A 45 6.46 -5.23 -14.99
C ARG A 45 7.49 -6.29 -14.60
N THR A 46 8.50 -5.95 -13.81
CA THR A 46 9.44 -6.92 -13.25
C THR A 46 8.76 -7.61 -12.07
N TYR A 47 8.09 -8.72 -12.43
CA TYR A 47 8.34 -10.04 -11.88
C TYR A 47 8.56 -10.11 -10.35
N HIS A 48 7.63 -10.74 -9.63
CA HIS A 48 7.70 -11.22 -8.23
C HIS A 48 7.24 -10.37 -7.05
N PHE A 49 6.72 -9.14 -7.20
CA PHE A 49 6.06 -8.50 -6.04
C PHE A 49 4.62 -9.02 -5.85
N THR A 50 4.54 -10.28 -5.43
CA THR A 50 3.29 -10.95 -5.10
C THR A 50 2.66 -10.20 -3.93
N LYS A 51 1.43 -9.71 -4.07
CA LYS A 51 0.62 -9.08 -3.01
C LYS A 51 0.77 -9.76 -1.64
N LYS A 52 0.98 -11.08 -1.64
CA LYS A 52 1.30 -11.92 -0.48
C LYS A 52 2.54 -11.45 0.31
N GLN A 53 3.69 -11.23 -0.32
CA GLN A 53 4.91 -10.77 0.38
C GLN A 53 4.72 -9.40 1.04
N PHE A 54 4.00 -8.50 0.38
CA PHE A 54 3.66 -7.20 0.97
C PHE A 54 2.74 -7.35 2.18
N MET A 55 1.68 -8.16 2.08
CA MET A 55 0.78 -8.41 3.22
C MET A 55 1.50 -9.15 4.36
N ASP A 56 2.42 -10.07 4.05
CA ASP A 56 3.23 -10.79 5.04
C ASP A 56 4.21 -9.84 5.78
N SER A 57 4.78 -8.86 5.08
CA SER A 57 5.61 -7.81 5.71
C SER A 57 4.78 -6.81 6.51
N LEU A 58 3.60 -6.43 6.02
CA LEU A 58 2.73 -5.47 6.71
C LEU A 58 2.07 -6.08 7.97
N SER A 59 1.73 -7.36 7.94
CA SER A 59 1.18 -8.09 9.09
C SER A 59 2.19 -8.30 10.23
N LYS A 60 3.49 -8.04 9.99
CA LYS A 60 4.52 -7.94 11.04
C LYS A 60 4.62 -6.55 11.69
N SER A 61 3.99 -5.53 11.13
CA SER A 61 3.84 -4.26 11.86
C SER A 61 2.80 -4.48 12.99
N PRO A 62 3.11 -4.10 14.24
CA PRO A 62 2.20 -4.36 15.34
C PRO A 62 0.90 -3.60 15.07
N SER A 63 -0.17 -4.37 14.84
CA SER A 63 -1.53 -3.92 15.00
C SER A 63 -1.63 -3.25 16.36
N LYS A 64 -1.50 -1.92 16.42
CA LYS A 64 -1.92 -1.14 17.57
C LYS A 64 -3.42 -1.33 17.66
N LYS A 65 -3.83 -2.34 18.45
CA LYS A 65 -5.13 -2.35 19.12
C LYS A 65 -5.19 -1.05 19.91
N SER A 66 -5.96 -0.08 19.43
CA SER A 66 -6.53 0.94 20.31
C SER A 66 -7.53 0.21 21.21
N GLY A 67 -7.12 0.00 22.46
CA GLY A 67 -7.98 -0.27 23.61
C GLY A 67 -7.87 0.91 24.57
#